data_AF-A0A1F4Y908-F1
#
_entry.id   AF-A0A1F4Y908-F1
#
_cell.length_a   1.000
_cell.length_b   1.000
_cell.length_c   1.000
_cell.angle_alpha   90.00
_cell.angle_beta   90.00
_cell.angle_gamma   90.00
#
_symmetry.space_group_name_H-M   'P 1'
#
loop_
_entity.id
_entity.type
_entity.pdbx_description
1 polymer ?
#
loop_
_entity_poly.entity_id
_entity_poly.type
_entity_poly.pdbx_seq_one_letter_code
_entity_poly.pdbx_strand_id
1 'polypeptide(L)'
;MRLKKIATIGGVSLIAWAAAAYAVEPIANLDRIRSDRVMVTGIELKKGGDFRIKGVGMISGNSDDFAAYGWLLDSQSRQPVWVMDRDNTERKGRGGIRQADDKINLKPGKYELYFYAATGWLGEFTFKGDNVFEFFGKIFDGDFKNDVEDHIDEYYIALYPSSDNFKDYSTFTPEGGFSDELIQFIMVGDSKYLQQGFKLDRPTTIRIYGLTEYPTGYKTPADLGWIINVDTRNKVWEMDRWNTDPAGGGRKNRLVDEEVELPKGSYVLHYVTDDSHSFDKFNVMPPYDPLNWGIALLATSRTDRSAFHLFEAPGRGEALVSLTRIGDDESVSQAFKSDKEMEIHILALGEWSGDFADYGWIENASQGRTVWEMTYRNTEHAGGAQKNRVFDGTVTLPKGSYVAHYMTDDSHSYQDWNDSPPYEADMWGLSIFPGREFDKTKFHLLNEDQLEKSADILVKLTKLGDNVRKRAKFTLDKQTKIRVYAVGEGDQDEMFDYGWIVNDKTGKVVWEMTWRNTEPAGGASKNRLYDDALILEPGIYEVNFITDGSHSFNDWNSAKPRDPASWGITVSIDTGRSSAYRRAADKYSDAADDSKAAKNYARALKDYYRFKKN
;
A
#
# COMPACT_ATOMS: atom_id res chain seq x y z
N MET A 1 -55.80 -6.65 40.20
CA MET A 1 -56.78 -6.85 39.11
C MET A 1 -56.63 -5.67 38.16
N ARG A 2 -56.01 -5.92 36.99
CA ARG A 2 -55.64 -4.94 35.95
C ARG A 2 -56.56 -5.11 34.74
N LEU A 3 -56.97 -4.03 34.09
CA LEU A 3 -57.49 -3.97 32.71
C LEU A 3 -57.24 -2.55 32.17
N LYS A 4 -56.26 -2.34 31.29
CA LYS A 4 -56.33 -2.30 29.81
C LYS A 4 -57.40 -1.33 29.27
N LYS A 5 -56.94 -0.22 28.66
CA LYS A 5 -57.64 0.47 27.58
C LYS A 5 -56.65 0.75 26.44
N ILE A 6 -57.01 0.24 25.27
CA ILE A 6 -56.47 0.51 23.95
C ILE A 6 -57.19 1.75 23.43
N ALA A 7 -56.46 2.70 22.85
CA ALA A 7 -57.03 3.84 22.15
C ALA A 7 -56.75 3.70 20.65
N THR A 8 -57.83 3.61 19.90
CA THR A 8 -57.95 3.68 18.44
C THR A 8 -57.67 5.12 17.98
N ILE A 9 -56.88 5.30 16.92
CA ILE A 9 -56.95 6.50 16.07
C ILE A 9 -57.02 6.01 14.62
N GLY A 10 -58.15 6.30 13.99
CA GLY A 10 -58.33 6.25 12.55
C GLY A 10 -57.90 7.56 11.90
N GLY A 11 -57.56 7.46 10.62
CA GLY A 11 -57.23 8.59 9.76
C GLY A 11 -57.09 8.10 8.32
N VAL A 12 -58.20 7.62 7.75
CA VAL A 12 -58.34 7.28 6.33
C VAL A 12 -58.41 8.59 5.54
N SER A 13 -57.51 8.78 4.57
CA SER A 13 -57.74 9.72 3.46
C SER A 13 -57.88 8.92 2.18
N LEU A 14 -59.14 8.80 1.76
CA LEU A 14 -59.59 8.35 0.45
C LEU A 14 -59.31 9.46 -0.57
N ILE A 15 -58.54 9.16 -1.61
CA ILE A 15 -58.71 9.80 -2.92
C ILE A 15 -58.88 8.68 -3.93
N ALA A 16 -60.13 8.50 -4.37
CA ALA A 16 -60.50 7.62 -5.47
C ALA A 16 -60.66 8.47 -6.74
N TRP A 17 -59.90 8.15 -7.79
CA TRP A 17 -60.31 8.33 -9.17
C TRP A 17 -60.23 6.98 -9.86
N ALA A 18 -61.33 6.60 -10.51
CA ALA A 18 -61.57 5.29 -11.07
C ALA A 18 -60.84 5.11 -12.42
N ALA A 19 -59.92 4.14 -12.46
CA ALA A 19 -59.71 3.24 -13.58
C ALA A 19 -59.42 1.86 -12.99
N ALA A 20 -60.37 0.94 -13.11
CA ALA A 20 -60.23 -0.43 -12.67
C ALA A 20 -59.24 -1.17 -13.59
N ALA A 21 -57.98 -1.21 -13.18
CA ALA A 21 -57.09 -2.34 -13.42
C ALA A 21 -56.72 -2.85 -12.03
N TYR A 22 -56.97 -4.13 -11.74
CA TYR A 22 -56.41 -4.77 -10.55
C TYR A 22 -54.89 -4.57 -10.63
N ALA A 23 -54.34 -3.71 -9.77
CA ALA A 23 -52.91 -3.47 -9.75
C ALA A 23 -52.29 -4.68 -9.07
N VAL A 24 -51.65 -5.55 -9.86
CA VAL A 24 -50.81 -6.64 -9.36
C VAL A 24 -49.91 -6.07 -8.25
N GLU A 25 -49.93 -6.66 -7.06
CA GLU A 25 -49.01 -6.24 -5.99
C GLU A 25 -47.56 -6.61 -6.34
N PRO A 26 -46.58 -5.75 -6.04
CA PRO A 26 -45.18 -6.08 -6.27
C PRO A 26 -44.74 -7.21 -5.34
N ILE A 27 -43.97 -8.15 -5.88
CA ILE A 27 -43.37 -9.25 -5.09
C ILE A 27 -42.08 -8.80 -4.38
N ALA A 28 -41.52 -7.66 -4.81
CA ALA A 28 -40.51 -6.89 -4.10
C ALA A 28 -40.62 -5.42 -4.44
N ASN A 29 -40.39 -4.57 -3.44
CA ASN A 29 -40.54 -3.13 -3.53
C ASN A 29 -39.56 -2.43 -2.58
N LEU A 30 -38.91 -1.39 -3.07
CA LEU A 30 -38.10 -0.46 -2.31
C LEU A 30 -38.63 0.95 -2.62
N ASP A 31 -39.40 1.54 -1.70
CA ASP A 31 -40.10 2.82 -1.87
C ASP A 31 -39.82 3.85 -0.76
N ARG A 32 -39.14 3.44 0.31
CA ARG A 32 -38.65 4.31 1.39
C ARG A 32 -37.16 4.53 1.23
N ILE A 33 -36.79 5.15 0.13
CA ILE A 33 -35.39 5.34 -0.24
C ILE A 33 -34.71 6.22 0.82
N ARG A 34 -33.53 5.78 1.24
CA ARG A 34 -32.64 6.54 2.11
C ARG A 34 -31.43 6.92 1.30
N SER A 35 -31.06 8.18 1.35
CA SER A 35 -29.89 8.64 0.65
C SER A 35 -28.61 8.06 1.25
N ASP A 36 -27.60 7.95 0.39
CA ASP A 36 -26.25 7.50 0.72
C ASP A 36 -26.22 6.14 1.44
N ARG A 37 -27.24 5.30 1.15
CA ARG A 37 -27.37 3.94 1.66
C ARG A 37 -27.83 3.01 0.55
N VAL A 38 -27.15 1.86 0.45
CA VAL A 38 -27.61 0.77 -0.41
C VAL A 38 -28.86 0.14 0.22
N MET A 39 -29.98 0.27 -0.48
CA MET A 39 -31.23 -0.40 -0.13
C MET A 39 -31.29 -1.73 -0.87
N VAL A 40 -31.68 -2.82 -0.19
CA VAL A 40 -31.74 -4.14 -0.80
C VAL A 40 -32.89 -4.99 -0.22
N THR A 41 -33.51 -5.82 -1.06
CA THR A 41 -34.44 -6.89 -0.66
C THR A 41 -34.27 -8.12 -1.55
N GLY A 42 -34.45 -9.32 -0.99
CA GLY A 42 -34.25 -10.58 -1.69
C GLY A 42 -35.56 -11.27 -2.08
N ILE A 43 -35.59 -11.88 -3.27
CA ILE A 43 -36.71 -12.68 -3.78
C ILE A 43 -36.20 -14.02 -4.29
N GLU A 44 -36.79 -15.11 -3.81
CA GLU A 44 -36.62 -16.45 -4.36
C GLU A 44 -37.83 -16.82 -5.20
N LEU A 45 -37.62 -17.02 -6.50
CA LEU A 45 -38.62 -17.50 -7.44
C LEU A 45 -38.59 -19.03 -7.50
N LYS A 46 -39.68 -19.68 -7.10
CA LYS A 46 -39.87 -21.13 -7.23
C LYS A 46 -40.20 -21.52 -8.67
N LYS A 47 -40.79 -20.58 -9.41
CA LYS A 47 -41.12 -20.72 -10.84
C LYS A 47 -40.75 -19.44 -11.58
N GLY A 48 -40.10 -19.60 -12.73
CA GLY A 48 -39.78 -18.49 -13.62
C GLY A 48 -40.98 -18.03 -14.44
N GLY A 49 -40.81 -16.92 -15.16
CA GLY A 49 -41.85 -16.34 -15.99
C GLY A 49 -41.55 -14.91 -16.38
N ASP A 50 -42.57 -14.26 -16.94
CA ASP A 50 -42.50 -12.85 -17.29
C ASP A 50 -42.83 -11.99 -16.07
N PHE A 51 -42.02 -10.97 -15.86
CA PHE A 51 -42.16 -9.97 -14.81
C PHE A 51 -42.08 -8.59 -15.44
N ARG A 52 -42.58 -7.60 -14.71
CA ARG A 52 -42.47 -6.19 -15.07
C ARG A 52 -41.69 -5.49 -13.97
N ILE A 53 -40.60 -4.81 -14.32
CA ILE A 53 -39.79 -4.03 -13.37
C ILE A 53 -40.06 -2.56 -13.63
N LYS A 54 -40.44 -1.84 -12.56
CA LYS A 54 -40.70 -0.41 -12.59
C LYS A 54 -39.79 0.27 -11.62
N GLY A 55 -39.27 1.43 -12.00
CA GLY A 55 -38.53 2.25 -11.06
C GLY A 55 -38.50 3.70 -11.48
N VAL A 56 -38.31 4.56 -10.50
CA VAL A 56 -38.12 6.00 -10.69
C VAL A 56 -36.81 6.36 -10.03
N GLY A 57 -35.95 7.05 -10.77
CA GLY A 57 -34.64 7.49 -10.35
C GLY A 57 -34.30 8.84 -10.98
N MET A 58 -33.03 9.24 -10.93
CA MET A 58 -32.58 10.52 -11.47
C MET A 58 -31.19 10.40 -12.10
N ILE A 59 -30.99 11.10 -13.22
CA ILE A 59 -29.67 11.32 -13.83
C ILE A 59 -29.03 12.60 -13.28
N SER A 60 -27.72 12.59 -13.10
CA SER A 60 -26.96 13.79 -12.70
C SER A 60 -26.68 14.72 -13.89
N GLY A 61 -27.39 15.86 -13.93
CA GLY A 61 -27.11 16.97 -14.84
C GLY A 61 -26.96 16.57 -16.31
N ASN A 62 -25.82 16.96 -16.92
CA ASN A 62 -25.47 16.63 -18.31
C ASN A 62 -24.61 15.36 -18.45
N SER A 63 -24.41 14.59 -17.37
CA SER A 63 -23.68 13.31 -17.43
C SER A 63 -24.62 12.18 -17.87
N ASP A 64 -24.04 11.06 -18.30
CA ASP A 64 -24.78 9.81 -18.51
C ASP A 64 -24.99 9.02 -17.20
N ASP A 65 -24.48 9.54 -16.06
CA ASP A 65 -24.44 8.82 -14.79
C ASP A 65 -25.71 9.08 -13.97
N PHE A 66 -26.30 8.01 -13.43
CA PHE A 66 -27.43 8.11 -12.52
C PHE A 66 -26.97 8.56 -11.12
N ALA A 67 -27.72 9.50 -10.55
CA ALA A 67 -27.66 9.95 -9.17
C ALA A 67 -28.45 9.04 -8.22
N ALA A 68 -29.58 8.53 -8.72
CA ALA A 68 -30.46 7.62 -8.01
C ALA A 68 -30.97 6.57 -8.97
N TYR A 69 -30.67 5.29 -8.73
CA TYR A 69 -31.09 4.20 -9.60
C TYR A 69 -31.17 2.86 -8.86
N GLY A 70 -31.85 1.90 -9.48
CA GLY A 70 -31.93 0.54 -8.98
C GLY A 70 -31.53 -0.49 -10.02
N TRP A 71 -31.25 -1.70 -9.54
CA TRP A 71 -30.85 -2.83 -10.38
C TRP A 71 -31.34 -4.14 -9.74
N LEU A 72 -31.39 -5.19 -10.56
CA LEU A 72 -31.73 -6.55 -10.15
C LEU A 72 -30.52 -7.45 -10.41
N LEU A 73 -30.04 -8.10 -9.35
CA LEU A 73 -28.90 -9.00 -9.37
C LEU A 73 -29.37 -10.45 -9.22
N ASP A 74 -28.78 -11.39 -9.96
CA ASP A 74 -28.94 -12.82 -9.71
C ASP A 74 -28.00 -13.24 -8.56
N SER A 75 -28.56 -13.70 -7.44
CA SER A 75 -27.81 -13.96 -6.20
C SER A 75 -26.78 -15.07 -6.33
N GLN A 76 -26.95 -15.99 -7.28
CA GLN A 76 -26.07 -17.14 -7.46
C GLN A 76 -24.88 -16.80 -8.37
N SER A 77 -25.15 -16.17 -9.50
CA SER A 77 -24.10 -15.77 -10.46
C SER A 77 -23.41 -14.45 -10.09
N ARG A 78 -24.02 -13.66 -9.21
CA ARG A 78 -23.64 -12.27 -8.89
C ARG A 78 -23.60 -11.36 -10.12
N GLN A 79 -24.37 -11.69 -11.16
CA GLN A 79 -24.46 -10.88 -12.37
C GLN A 79 -25.76 -10.06 -12.37
N PRO A 80 -25.70 -8.79 -12.80
CA PRO A 80 -26.91 -8.00 -12.97
C PRO A 80 -27.75 -8.58 -14.12
N VAL A 81 -29.03 -8.81 -13.85
CA VAL A 81 -30.01 -9.27 -14.87
C VAL A 81 -30.85 -8.12 -15.41
N TRP A 82 -30.87 -6.99 -14.69
CA TRP A 82 -31.47 -5.73 -15.13
C TRP A 82 -30.81 -4.57 -14.38
N VAL A 83 -30.56 -3.46 -15.07
CA VAL A 83 -30.01 -2.22 -14.48
C VAL A 83 -30.81 -1.05 -15.02
N MET A 84 -31.24 -0.13 -14.15
CA MET A 84 -31.83 1.13 -14.61
C MET A 84 -30.75 1.98 -15.28
N ASP A 85 -30.97 2.34 -16.54
CA ASP A 85 -30.04 3.14 -17.33
C ASP A 85 -30.79 4.14 -18.23
N ARG A 86 -30.06 4.86 -19.07
CA ARG A 86 -30.64 5.89 -19.93
C ARG A 86 -31.44 5.29 -21.09
N ASP A 87 -31.07 4.10 -21.55
CA ASP A 87 -31.65 3.46 -22.73
C ASP A 87 -33.00 2.82 -22.40
N ASN A 88 -33.19 2.36 -21.15
CA ASN A 88 -34.44 1.79 -20.67
C ASN A 88 -35.32 2.74 -19.85
N THR A 89 -34.98 4.04 -19.81
CA THR A 89 -35.78 5.04 -19.09
C THR A 89 -36.27 6.20 -19.93
N GLU A 90 -37.47 6.67 -19.63
CA GLU A 90 -38.04 7.91 -20.15
C GLU A 90 -38.00 9.03 -19.11
N ARG A 91 -38.04 10.29 -19.57
CA ARG A 91 -38.07 11.45 -18.67
C ARG A 91 -39.44 11.53 -17.99
N LYS A 92 -39.45 11.72 -16.67
CA LYS A 92 -40.67 11.87 -15.87
C LYS A 92 -40.70 13.25 -15.21
N GLY A 93 -41.58 14.14 -15.66
CA GLY A 93 -41.74 15.45 -15.02
C GLY A 93 -40.60 16.45 -15.28
N ARG A 94 -40.30 17.28 -14.27
CA ARG A 94 -39.23 18.31 -14.32
C ARG A 94 -37.92 17.75 -13.75
N GLY A 95 -36.81 18.46 -13.99
CA GLY A 95 -35.48 18.02 -13.54
C GLY A 95 -34.94 16.84 -14.36
N GLY A 96 -34.02 16.09 -13.73
CA GLY A 96 -33.35 14.89 -14.25
C GLY A 96 -34.07 13.57 -13.95
N ILE A 97 -35.28 13.61 -13.41
CA ILE A 97 -36.04 12.41 -13.00
C ILE A 97 -36.37 11.54 -14.23
N ARG A 98 -36.16 10.24 -14.07
CA ARG A 98 -36.44 9.23 -15.09
C ARG A 98 -37.22 8.06 -14.55
N GLN A 99 -37.97 7.41 -15.42
CA GLN A 99 -38.80 6.25 -15.10
C GLN A 99 -38.49 5.10 -16.04
N ALA A 100 -38.31 3.91 -15.47
CA ALA A 100 -38.26 2.64 -16.20
C ALA A 100 -39.58 1.87 -16.04
N ASP A 101 -39.98 1.17 -17.10
CA ASP A 101 -41.12 0.24 -17.07
C ASP A 101 -40.93 -0.91 -18.08
N ASP A 102 -40.06 -1.85 -17.69
CA ASP A 102 -39.58 -2.92 -18.57
C ASP A 102 -40.27 -4.25 -18.31
N LYS A 103 -40.32 -5.09 -19.35
CA LYS A 103 -40.66 -6.50 -19.24
C LYS A 103 -39.37 -7.32 -19.20
N ILE A 104 -39.24 -8.19 -18.20
CA ILE A 104 -38.09 -9.08 -18.02
C ILE A 104 -38.57 -10.51 -17.87
N ASN A 105 -37.80 -11.47 -18.35
CA ASN A 105 -38.07 -12.89 -18.15
C ASN A 105 -37.06 -13.44 -17.13
N LEU A 106 -37.55 -13.93 -15.99
CA LEU A 106 -36.71 -14.47 -14.92
C LEU A 106 -36.88 -15.98 -14.81
N LYS A 107 -35.79 -16.68 -14.53
CA LYS A 107 -35.79 -18.12 -14.26
C LYS A 107 -36.13 -18.37 -12.78
N PRO A 108 -36.47 -19.61 -12.39
CA PRO A 108 -36.43 -19.98 -10.98
C PRO A 108 -35.03 -19.72 -10.42
N GLY A 109 -34.94 -19.12 -9.24
CA GLY A 109 -33.67 -18.68 -8.66
C GLY A 109 -33.84 -17.63 -7.57
N LYS A 110 -32.73 -17.21 -6.97
CA LYS A 110 -32.67 -16.13 -5.99
C LYS A 110 -32.15 -14.85 -6.63
N TYR A 111 -32.82 -13.75 -6.34
CA TYR A 111 -32.53 -12.43 -6.89
C TYR A 111 -32.49 -11.39 -5.78
N GLU A 112 -31.66 -10.37 -5.97
CA GLU A 112 -31.51 -9.23 -5.07
C GLU A 112 -31.91 -7.95 -5.82
N LEU A 113 -32.93 -7.28 -5.31
CA LEU A 113 -33.38 -5.99 -5.83
C LEU A 113 -32.71 -4.88 -5.03
N TYR A 114 -31.98 -4.01 -5.72
CA TYR A 114 -31.19 -2.94 -5.12
C TYR A 114 -31.69 -1.55 -5.55
N PHE A 115 -31.44 -0.57 -4.69
CA PHE A 115 -31.57 0.85 -5.01
C PHE A 115 -30.55 1.69 -4.25
N TYR A 116 -30.03 2.72 -4.89
CA TYR A 116 -29.15 3.71 -4.25
C TYR A 116 -29.47 5.12 -4.75
N ALA A 117 -29.40 6.12 -3.87
CA ALA A 117 -29.57 7.53 -4.19
C ALA A 117 -28.49 8.38 -3.51
N ALA A 118 -27.66 9.06 -4.30
CA ALA A 118 -26.57 9.91 -3.83
C ALA A 118 -27.06 11.34 -3.53
N THR A 119 -26.93 11.85 -2.31
CA THR A 119 -27.34 13.24 -1.97
C THR A 119 -26.21 14.26 -1.83
N GLY A 120 -24.95 13.84 -1.74
CA GLY A 120 -23.78 14.71 -1.94
C GLY A 120 -23.43 15.73 -0.84
N TRP A 121 -22.56 15.35 0.10
CA TRP A 121 -21.33 16.06 0.52
C TRP A 121 -20.53 15.06 1.36
N LEU A 122 -19.29 14.74 0.96
CA LEU A 122 -18.31 14.18 1.89
C LEU A 122 -17.21 15.19 2.14
N GLY A 123 -17.60 16.35 2.65
CA GLY A 123 -16.75 16.96 3.66
C GLY A 123 -17.09 16.35 5.01
N GLU A 124 -16.27 15.41 5.42
CA GLU A 124 -15.66 15.52 6.74
C GLU A 124 -14.32 14.79 6.65
N PHE A 125 -13.68 14.91 5.50
CA PHE A 125 -12.31 14.50 5.34
C PHE A 125 -11.47 15.76 5.16
N THR A 126 -10.81 16.14 6.24
CA THR A 126 -9.68 17.04 6.20
C THR A 126 -8.55 16.30 5.49
N PHE A 127 -8.45 16.43 4.17
CA PHE A 127 -7.26 16.02 3.44
C PHE A 127 -6.50 17.27 3.04
N LYS A 128 -5.31 17.47 3.64
CA LYS A 128 -4.34 18.47 3.18
C LYS A 128 -3.34 17.74 2.27
N GLY A 129 -3.78 17.43 1.05
CA GLY A 129 -2.94 16.78 0.05
C GLY A 129 -3.41 17.14 -1.37
N ASP A 130 -2.49 17.64 -2.19
CA ASP A 130 -2.76 18.33 -3.47
C ASP A 130 -3.22 17.44 -4.65
N ASN A 131 -3.71 16.21 -4.45
CA ASN A 131 -4.02 15.30 -5.59
C ASN A 131 -5.35 14.54 -5.50
N VAL A 132 -6.42 15.22 -5.10
CA VAL A 132 -7.81 14.72 -5.26
C VAL A 132 -8.68 15.63 -6.14
N PHE A 133 -8.17 16.79 -6.55
CA PHE A 133 -8.96 17.80 -7.26
C PHE A 133 -9.31 17.51 -8.72
N GLU A 134 -8.70 16.51 -9.39
CA GLU A 134 -8.95 16.32 -10.85
C GLU A 134 -10.19 15.49 -11.22
N PHE A 135 -10.81 14.73 -10.30
CA PHE A 135 -12.03 13.96 -10.62
C PHE A 135 -13.28 14.34 -9.80
N PHE A 136 -13.15 14.93 -8.61
CA PHE A 136 -14.31 15.42 -7.85
C PHE A 136 -15.01 16.61 -8.49
N GLY A 137 -14.30 17.35 -9.36
CA GLY A 137 -14.76 18.59 -9.98
C GLY A 137 -15.90 18.50 -11.00
N LYS A 138 -16.60 17.36 -11.12
CA LYS A 138 -17.73 17.22 -12.07
C LYS A 138 -19.05 16.70 -11.50
N ILE A 139 -19.14 16.31 -10.23
CA ILE A 139 -20.39 15.73 -9.69
C ILE A 139 -21.20 16.71 -8.80
N PHE A 140 -20.69 17.84 -8.31
CA PHE A 140 -21.46 18.61 -7.32
C PHE A 140 -21.36 20.13 -7.45
N ASP A 141 -22.36 20.72 -8.12
CA ASP A 141 -22.86 22.07 -7.81
C ASP A 141 -23.87 21.95 -6.66
N GLY A 142 -24.02 23.00 -5.83
CA GLY A 142 -24.93 22.97 -4.66
C GLY A 142 -26.40 22.69 -5.00
N ASP A 143 -26.79 22.93 -6.25
CA ASP A 143 -28.13 22.68 -6.78
C ASP A 143 -28.46 21.19 -6.96
N PHE A 144 -27.47 20.32 -7.22
CA PHE A 144 -27.71 18.89 -7.48
C PHE A 144 -28.12 18.10 -6.21
N LYS A 145 -27.56 18.46 -5.06
CA LYS A 145 -27.95 17.89 -3.77
C LYS A 145 -29.44 18.11 -3.50
N ASN A 146 -29.86 19.37 -3.67
CA ASN A 146 -31.24 19.77 -3.42
C ASN A 146 -32.19 19.00 -4.33
N ASP A 147 -31.84 18.79 -5.61
CA ASP A 147 -32.67 18.01 -6.55
C ASP A 147 -32.86 16.54 -6.14
N VAL A 148 -31.84 15.87 -5.57
CA VAL A 148 -31.98 14.48 -5.12
C VAL A 148 -32.86 14.41 -3.87
N GLU A 149 -32.58 15.26 -2.88
CA GLU A 149 -33.31 15.31 -1.61
C GLU A 149 -34.77 15.72 -1.80
N ASP A 150 -35.05 16.71 -2.64
CA ASP A 150 -36.39 17.23 -2.92
C ASP A 150 -37.30 16.19 -3.59
N HIS A 151 -36.72 15.16 -4.20
CA HIS A 151 -37.45 14.13 -4.97
C HIS A 151 -37.25 12.72 -4.41
N ILE A 152 -36.64 12.57 -3.23
CA ILE A 152 -36.32 11.26 -2.67
C ILE A 152 -37.56 10.40 -2.41
N ASP A 153 -38.68 11.04 -2.04
CA ASP A 153 -39.97 10.38 -1.82
C ASP A 153 -40.64 9.92 -3.12
N GLU A 154 -40.16 10.36 -4.29
CA GLU A 154 -40.63 9.89 -5.60
C GLU A 154 -39.89 8.66 -6.10
N TYR A 155 -38.71 8.36 -5.54
CA TYR A 155 -37.85 7.28 -5.98
C TYR A 155 -38.36 5.94 -5.46
N TYR A 156 -38.38 4.95 -6.35
CA TYR A 156 -38.67 3.58 -5.97
C TYR A 156 -38.14 2.60 -7.02
N ILE A 157 -38.09 1.33 -6.64
CA ILE A 157 -37.99 0.22 -7.58
C ILE A 157 -38.86 -0.94 -7.10
N ALA A 158 -39.60 -1.54 -8.03
CA ALA A 158 -40.54 -2.61 -7.74
C ALA A 158 -40.59 -3.64 -8.87
N LEU A 159 -40.70 -4.91 -8.46
CA LEU A 159 -40.84 -6.06 -9.34
C LEU A 159 -42.24 -6.63 -9.25
N TYR A 160 -42.93 -6.70 -10.38
CA TYR A 160 -44.32 -7.15 -10.51
C TYR A 160 -44.39 -8.46 -11.29
N PRO A 161 -45.15 -9.46 -10.82
CA PRO A 161 -45.44 -10.65 -11.62
C PRO A 161 -46.43 -10.32 -12.75
N SER A 162 -46.45 -11.12 -13.81
CA SER A 162 -47.43 -10.93 -14.90
C SER A 162 -48.86 -11.35 -14.54
N SER A 163 -49.10 -11.91 -13.36
CA SER A 163 -50.42 -12.37 -12.91
C SER A 163 -50.65 -12.02 -11.43
N ASP A 164 -51.84 -11.50 -11.12
CA ASP A 164 -52.31 -11.17 -9.77
C ASP A 164 -52.27 -12.34 -8.77
N ASN A 165 -52.23 -13.58 -9.26
CA ASN A 165 -52.27 -14.79 -8.43
C ASN A 165 -50.90 -15.50 -8.33
N PHE A 166 -49.81 -14.85 -8.72
CA PHE A 166 -48.48 -15.44 -8.64
C PHE A 166 -48.06 -15.63 -7.17
N LYS A 167 -47.97 -16.89 -6.72
CA LYS A 167 -47.60 -17.26 -5.33
C LYS A 167 -46.34 -18.12 -5.25
N ASP A 168 -45.70 -18.36 -6.38
CA ASP A 168 -44.50 -19.21 -6.50
C ASP A 168 -43.22 -18.42 -6.16
N TYR A 169 -43.22 -17.69 -5.04
CA TYR A 169 -42.08 -16.95 -4.53
C TYR A 169 -41.98 -16.94 -3.00
N SER A 170 -40.83 -16.52 -2.50
CA SER A 170 -40.60 -16.14 -1.11
C SER A 170 -39.63 -14.96 -1.06
N THR A 171 -39.66 -14.18 0.02
CA THR A 171 -38.68 -13.10 0.25
C THR A 171 -37.62 -13.56 1.24
N PHE A 172 -36.44 -12.93 1.17
CA PHE A 172 -35.35 -13.14 2.12
C PHE A 172 -34.56 -11.84 2.33
N THR A 173 -33.78 -11.77 3.40
CA THR A 173 -32.82 -10.69 3.63
C THR A 173 -31.50 -11.06 2.97
N PRO A 174 -31.01 -10.27 1.99
CA PRO A 174 -29.72 -10.54 1.37
C PRO A 174 -28.57 -10.28 2.34
N GLU A 175 -27.64 -11.23 2.40
CA GLU A 175 -26.44 -11.17 3.25
C GLU A 175 -25.14 -11.17 2.42
N GLY A 176 -25.26 -11.15 1.09
CA GLY A 176 -24.15 -11.35 0.17
C GLY A 176 -23.62 -12.78 0.25
N GLY A 177 -22.31 -12.92 0.02
CA GLY A 177 -21.57 -14.17 0.15
C GLY A 177 -21.79 -15.15 -0.99
N PHE A 178 -21.17 -16.31 -0.81
CA PHE A 178 -21.11 -17.38 -1.78
C PHE A 178 -21.42 -18.70 -1.06
N SER A 179 -22.03 -19.66 -1.76
CA SER A 179 -22.31 -20.99 -1.21
C SER A 179 -21.14 -21.98 -1.35
N ASP A 180 -20.17 -21.60 -2.16
CA ASP A 180 -18.98 -22.36 -2.49
C ASP A 180 -17.71 -21.79 -1.82
N GLU A 181 -17.87 -21.00 -0.77
CA GLU A 181 -16.80 -20.32 -0.06
C GLU A 181 -15.75 -21.28 0.53
N LEU A 182 -14.50 -20.82 0.49
CA LEU A 182 -13.35 -21.36 1.23
C LEU A 182 -12.86 -20.32 2.24
N ILE A 183 -12.77 -19.05 1.83
CA ILE A 183 -12.49 -17.87 2.65
C ILE A 183 -13.36 -16.72 2.11
N GLN A 184 -13.92 -15.89 2.98
CA GLN A 184 -14.60 -14.65 2.57
C GLN A 184 -14.33 -13.50 3.53
N PHE A 185 -13.98 -12.36 2.98
CA PHE A 185 -13.99 -11.05 3.61
C PHE A 185 -14.97 -10.21 2.80
N ILE A 186 -16.19 -10.00 3.30
CA ILE A 186 -17.25 -9.27 2.60
C ILE A 186 -17.82 -8.20 3.52
N MET A 187 -18.52 -7.22 2.94
CA MET A 187 -19.00 -6.06 3.67
C MET A 187 -17.87 -5.36 4.45
N VAL A 188 -16.68 -5.30 3.83
CA VAL A 188 -15.49 -4.73 4.47
C VAL A 188 -15.64 -3.21 4.53
N GLY A 189 -15.53 -2.65 5.73
CA GLY A 189 -15.56 -1.20 5.99
C GLY A 189 -14.20 -0.52 5.76
N ASP A 190 -14.10 0.75 6.14
CA ASP A 190 -12.87 1.55 5.99
C ASP A 190 -11.73 1.04 6.91
N SER A 191 -10.50 1.24 6.44
CA SER A 191 -9.24 1.06 7.18
C SER A 191 -9.10 -0.33 7.81
N LYS A 192 -9.42 -1.38 7.05
CA LYS A 192 -9.29 -2.77 7.49
C LYS A 192 -8.03 -3.39 6.94
N TYR A 193 -7.41 -4.25 7.75
CA TYR A 193 -6.36 -5.16 7.34
C TYR A 193 -6.78 -6.57 7.73
N LEU A 194 -7.23 -7.35 6.76
CA LEU A 194 -7.77 -8.70 6.94
C LEU A 194 -6.81 -9.73 6.37
N GLN A 195 -6.64 -10.84 7.09
CA GLN A 195 -5.77 -11.93 6.64
C GLN A 195 -6.27 -13.29 7.11
N GLN A 196 -6.06 -14.33 6.30
CA GLN A 196 -6.38 -15.72 6.64
C GLN A 196 -5.36 -16.67 6.01
N GLY A 197 -4.76 -17.52 6.84
CA GLY A 197 -3.86 -18.58 6.40
C GLY A 197 -4.62 -19.78 5.86
N PHE A 198 -4.10 -20.40 4.79
CA PHE A 198 -4.61 -21.67 4.27
C PHE A 198 -3.51 -22.53 3.67
N LYS A 199 -3.63 -23.84 3.82
CA LYS A 199 -2.68 -24.85 3.34
C LYS A 199 -3.34 -25.72 2.29
N LEU A 200 -2.58 -26.02 1.24
CA LEU A 200 -2.92 -26.92 0.16
C LEU A 200 -2.03 -28.16 0.21
N ASP A 201 -2.61 -29.35 0.34
CA ASP A 201 -1.84 -30.61 0.36
C ASP A 201 -1.38 -31.06 -1.04
N ARG A 202 -1.97 -30.51 -2.09
CA ARG A 202 -1.67 -30.76 -3.50
C ARG A 202 -2.10 -29.55 -4.36
N PRO A 203 -1.64 -29.42 -5.61
CA PRO A 203 -2.09 -28.36 -6.51
C PRO A 203 -3.63 -28.27 -6.53
N THR A 204 -4.16 -27.07 -6.36
CA THR A 204 -5.60 -26.84 -6.21
C THR A 204 -5.98 -25.60 -7.02
N THR A 205 -6.99 -25.74 -7.89
CA THR A 205 -7.64 -24.59 -8.54
C THR A 205 -8.64 -23.98 -7.58
N ILE A 206 -8.60 -22.66 -7.41
CA ILE A 206 -9.56 -21.86 -6.65
C ILE A 206 -10.05 -20.71 -7.53
N ARG A 207 -11.28 -20.25 -7.32
CA ARG A 207 -11.78 -19.01 -7.91
C ARG A 207 -11.58 -17.87 -6.94
N ILE A 208 -11.14 -16.73 -7.44
CA ILE A 208 -10.97 -15.49 -6.67
C ILE A 208 -12.03 -14.52 -7.17
N TYR A 209 -12.89 -14.08 -6.27
CA TYR A 209 -13.88 -13.05 -6.52
C TYR A 209 -13.60 -11.87 -5.58
N GLY A 210 -13.41 -10.66 -6.09
CA GLY A 210 -13.14 -9.52 -5.23
C GLY A 210 -13.44 -8.19 -5.87
N LEU A 211 -13.94 -7.26 -5.07
CA LEU A 211 -14.19 -5.88 -5.45
C LEU A 211 -13.09 -4.98 -4.93
N THR A 212 -12.82 -3.89 -5.64
CA THR A 212 -11.80 -2.92 -5.25
C THR A 212 -12.13 -1.51 -5.74
N GLU A 213 -11.66 -0.52 -5.00
CA GLU A 213 -11.48 0.83 -5.51
C GLU A 213 -10.19 0.94 -6.34
N TYR A 214 -10.33 1.41 -7.57
CA TYR A 214 -9.24 1.86 -8.41
C TYR A 214 -9.41 3.34 -8.79
N PRO A 215 -8.84 4.28 -8.02
CA PRO A 215 -8.97 5.69 -8.32
C PRO A 215 -8.26 6.06 -9.63
N THR A 216 -8.73 7.11 -10.30
CA THR A 216 -8.09 7.60 -11.52
C THR A 216 -6.70 8.14 -11.21
N GLY A 217 -5.70 7.77 -11.99
CA GLY A 217 -4.31 8.22 -11.82
C GLY A 217 -3.48 7.36 -10.86
N TYR A 218 -4.12 6.49 -10.07
CA TYR A 218 -3.42 5.60 -9.15
C TYR A 218 -2.70 4.48 -9.91
N LYS A 219 -1.49 4.15 -9.48
CA LYS A 219 -0.71 3.04 -10.07
C LYS A 219 -1.14 1.67 -9.52
N THR A 220 -1.75 1.65 -8.35
CA THR A 220 -2.23 0.47 -7.63
C THR A 220 -3.65 0.70 -7.15
N PRO A 221 -4.45 -0.35 -6.98
CA PRO A 221 -5.75 -0.25 -6.31
C PRO A 221 -5.61 0.38 -4.91
N ALA A 222 -6.62 1.11 -4.46
CA ALA A 222 -6.70 1.68 -3.11
C ALA A 222 -7.23 0.68 -2.09
N ASP A 223 -8.10 -0.23 -2.52
CA ASP A 223 -8.44 -1.46 -1.78
C ASP A 223 -7.76 -2.64 -2.45
N LEU A 224 -7.02 -3.47 -1.73
CA LEU A 224 -6.12 -4.43 -2.37
C LEU A 224 -6.22 -5.82 -1.77
N GLY A 225 -6.34 -6.83 -2.63
CA GLY A 225 -6.21 -8.24 -2.26
C GLY A 225 -4.95 -8.86 -2.85
N TRP A 226 -4.24 -9.68 -2.08
CA TRP A 226 -3.12 -10.48 -2.57
C TRP A 226 -2.94 -11.78 -1.80
N ILE A 227 -2.21 -12.73 -2.38
CA ILE A 227 -1.87 -14.00 -1.74
C ILE A 227 -0.35 -14.13 -1.70
N ILE A 228 0.20 -14.40 -0.52
CA ILE A 228 1.62 -14.74 -0.36
C ILE A 228 1.80 -16.23 -0.10
N ASN A 229 2.93 -16.79 -0.54
CA ASN A 229 3.42 -18.08 -0.05
C ASN A 229 4.12 -17.88 1.30
N VAL A 230 3.78 -18.68 2.31
CA VAL A 230 4.33 -18.53 3.67
C VAL A 230 5.83 -18.83 3.73
N ASP A 231 6.29 -19.83 2.99
CA ASP A 231 7.68 -20.30 3.04
C ASP A 231 8.63 -19.36 2.29
N THR A 232 8.18 -18.80 1.16
CA THR A 232 9.00 -17.92 0.33
C THR A 232 8.71 -16.44 0.53
N ARG A 233 7.61 -16.09 1.20
CA ARG A 233 7.10 -14.71 1.36
C ARG A 233 6.75 -13.97 0.05
N ASN A 234 6.87 -14.63 -1.09
CA ASN A 234 6.55 -14.01 -2.38
C ASN A 234 5.03 -13.90 -2.55
N LYS A 235 4.58 -12.75 -3.08
CA LYS A 235 3.25 -12.62 -3.68
C LYS A 235 3.15 -13.61 -4.85
N VAL A 236 2.21 -14.54 -4.77
CA VAL A 236 1.92 -15.52 -5.82
C VAL A 236 0.70 -15.13 -6.65
N TRP A 237 -0.10 -14.19 -6.13
CA TRP A 237 -1.23 -13.56 -6.79
C TRP A 237 -1.48 -12.20 -6.16
N GLU A 238 -1.92 -11.23 -6.96
CA GLU A 238 -2.28 -9.88 -6.53
C GLU A 238 -3.36 -9.34 -7.46
N MET A 239 -4.31 -8.61 -6.90
CA MET A 239 -5.28 -7.86 -7.65
C MET A 239 -4.63 -6.61 -8.25
N ASP A 240 -4.84 -6.37 -9.54
CA ASP A 240 -4.31 -5.20 -10.22
C ASP A 240 -5.30 -4.64 -11.26
N ARG A 241 -4.86 -3.62 -12.00
CA ARG A 241 -5.69 -3.01 -13.05
C ARG A 241 -5.94 -3.90 -14.27
N TRP A 242 -5.11 -4.93 -14.46
CA TRP A 242 -5.07 -5.78 -15.66
C TRP A 242 -5.88 -7.05 -15.50
N ASN A 243 -6.03 -7.56 -14.27
CA ASN A 243 -6.91 -8.71 -13.96
C ASN A 243 -8.26 -8.29 -13.37
N THR A 244 -8.64 -7.02 -13.49
CA THR A 244 -9.96 -6.54 -13.07
C THR A 244 -10.79 -6.03 -14.25
N ASP A 245 -12.11 -5.98 -14.06
CA ASP A 245 -13.12 -5.41 -14.95
C ASP A 245 -13.98 -4.36 -14.23
N PRO A 246 -14.70 -3.47 -14.93
CA PRO A 246 -15.64 -2.55 -14.29
C PRO A 246 -16.74 -3.30 -13.51
N ALA A 247 -17.01 -2.89 -12.27
CA ALA A 247 -17.98 -3.56 -11.39
C ALA A 247 -19.38 -2.89 -11.35
N GLY A 248 -19.62 -1.92 -12.23
CA GLY A 248 -20.82 -1.09 -12.21
C GLY A 248 -20.76 0.10 -11.26
N GLY A 249 -21.75 0.99 -11.36
CA GLY A 249 -21.76 2.24 -10.61
C GLY A 249 -20.63 3.19 -11.02
N GLY A 250 -19.91 3.73 -10.04
CA GLY A 250 -18.80 4.64 -10.27
C GLY A 250 -17.61 3.97 -10.97
N ARG A 251 -16.89 4.75 -11.81
CA ARG A 251 -15.78 4.24 -12.64
C ARG A 251 -14.63 3.56 -11.88
N LYS A 252 -14.46 3.90 -10.60
CA LYS A 252 -13.41 3.36 -9.74
C LYS A 252 -13.75 1.97 -9.19
N ASN A 253 -15.00 1.52 -9.29
CA ASN A 253 -15.38 0.20 -8.82
C ASN A 253 -14.90 -0.86 -9.82
N ARG A 254 -14.09 -1.79 -9.35
CA ARG A 254 -13.52 -2.85 -10.17
C ARG A 254 -13.77 -4.21 -9.54
N LEU A 255 -13.87 -5.23 -10.37
CA LEU A 255 -14.14 -6.63 -10.01
C LEU A 255 -13.03 -7.50 -10.56
N VAL A 256 -12.44 -8.36 -9.72
CA VAL A 256 -11.72 -9.55 -10.16
C VAL A 256 -12.64 -10.76 -10.01
N ASP A 257 -12.69 -11.59 -11.05
CA ASP A 257 -13.41 -12.86 -11.05
C ASP A 257 -12.65 -13.85 -11.94
N GLU A 258 -11.71 -14.59 -11.35
CA GLU A 258 -10.81 -15.48 -12.10
C GLU A 258 -10.52 -16.80 -11.38
N GLU A 259 -10.10 -17.82 -12.13
CA GLU A 259 -9.62 -19.08 -11.56
C GLU A 259 -8.08 -19.13 -11.56
N VAL A 260 -7.50 -19.43 -10.40
CA VAL A 260 -6.05 -19.54 -10.19
C VAL A 260 -5.71 -20.94 -9.71
N GLU A 261 -4.65 -21.53 -10.27
CA GLU A 261 -4.09 -22.79 -9.77
C GLU A 261 -2.89 -22.50 -8.87
N LEU A 262 -3.02 -22.85 -7.59
CA LEU A 262 -1.95 -22.73 -6.61
C LEU A 262 -1.28 -24.09 -6.40
N PRO A 263 0.06 -24.17 -6.40
CA PRO A 263 0.78 -25.39 -6.03
C PRO A 263 0.46 -25.86 -4.60
N LYS A 264 0.96 -27.05 -4.26
CA LYS A 264 1.04 -27.49 -2.85
C LYS A 264 1.85 -26.46 -2.05
N GLY A 265 1.33 -26.01 -0.91
CA GLY A 265 2.03 -25.06 -0.06
C GLY A 265 1.14 -24.48 1.05
N SER A 266 1.72 -23.60 1.85
CA SER A 266 1.00 -22.77 2.82
C SER A 266 0.97 -21.33 2.31
N TYR A 267 -0.17 -20.68 2.46
CA TYR A 267 -0.44 -19.36 1.88
C TYR A 267 -1.18 -18.48 2.89
N VAL A 268 -1.14 -17.16 2.67
CA VAL A 268 -1.96 -16.19 3.38
C VAL A 268 -2.66 -15.32 2.35
N LEU A 269 -3.99 -15.25 2.43
CA LEU A 269 -4.79 -14.25 1.74
C LEU A 269 -4.79 -12.97 2.57
N HIS A 270 -4.51 -11.84 1.93
CA HIS A 270 -4.63 -10.50 2.51
C HIS A 270 -5.71 -9.72 1.76
N TYR A 271 -6.43 -8.86 2.50
CA TYR A 271 -7.31 -7.83 1.94
C TYR A 271 -7.27 -6.58 2.80
N VAL A 272 -7.05 -5.43 2.17
CA VAL A 272 -6.94 -4.14 2.85
C VAL A 272 -7.85 -3.11 2.22
N THR A 273 -8.35 -2.18 3.03
CA THR A 273 -9.16 -1.04 2.59
C THR A 273 -8.56 0.28 3.04
N ASP A 274 -8.74 1.32 2.23
CA ASP A 274 -8.41 2.70 2.61
C ASP A 274 -9.50 3.35 3.47
N ASP A 275 -9.48 4.68 3.63
CA ASP A 275 -10.38 5.43 4.51
C ASP A 275 -11.57 6.10 3.80
N SER A 276 -11.78 5.85 2.50
CA SER A 276 -12.65 6.72 1.69
C SER A 276 -13.77 6.01 0.92
N HIS A 277 -13.71 4.70 0.70
CA HIS A 277 -14.69 3.98 -0.13
C HIS A 277 -14.84 2.51 0.25
N SER A 278 -15.83 2.23 1.09
CA SER A 278 -16.09 0.89 1.57
C SER A 278 -17.58 0.56 1.58
N PHE A 279 -17.89 -0.66 2.01
CA PHE A 279 -19.27 -1.15 2.17
C PHE A 279 -20.17 -0.18 2.95
N ASP A 280 -19.65 0.38 4.04
CA ASP A 280 -20.40 1.27 4.92
C ASP A 280 -20.69 2.62 4.25
N LYS A 281 -19.85 3.01 3.28
CA LYS A 281 -19.83 4.38 2.76
C LYS A 281 -19.15 4.48 1.39
N PHE A 282 -19.91 4.24 0.33
CA PHE A 282 -19.44 4.48 -1.03
C PHE A 282 -19.44 5.98 -1.34
N ASN A 283 -18.27 6.57 -1.56
CA ASN A 283 -18.15 7.99 -1.99
C ASN A 283 -18.49 8.24 -3.48
N VAL A 284 -18.84 7.19 -4.24
CA VAL A 284 -19.45 7.24 -5.58
C VAL A 284 -20.58 6.20 -5.64
N MET A 285 -21.29 6.11 -6.76
CA MET A 285 -22.33 5.08 -6.93
C MET A 285 -21.74 3.67 -6.68
N PRO A 286 -22.40 2.83 -5.87
CA PRO A 286 -21.88 1.52 -5.46
C PRO A 286 -21.71 0.57 -6.67
N PRO A 287 -20.85 -0.47 -6.57
CA PRO A 287 -20.84 -1.55 -7.55
C PRO A 287 -22.17 -2.29 -7.56
N TYR A 288 -22.42 -3.09 -8.60
CA TYR A 288 -23.66 -3.88 -8.69
C TYR A 288 -23.75 -5.00 -7.65
N ASP A 289 -22.64 -5.38 -7.04
CA ASP A 289 -22.59 -6.36 -5.95
C ASP A 289 -22.03 -5.77 -4.64
N PRO A 290 -22.71 -4.78 -4.04
CA PRO A 290 -22.15 -4.01 -2.94
C PRO A 290 -21.99 -4.82 -1.64
N LEU A 291 -22.83 -5.85 -1.42
CA LEU A 291 -22.72 -6.71 -0.23
C LEU A 291 -21.43 -7.54 -0.24
N ASN A 292 -20.81 -7.74 -1.40
CA ASN A 292 -19.55 -8.47 -1.53
C ASN A 292 -18.35 -7.54 -1.67
N TRP A 293 -18.44 -6.26 -1.26
CA TRP A 293 -17.26 -5.40 -1.16
C TRP A 293 -16.22 -6.05 -0.25
N GLY A 294 -15.08 -6.42 -0.82
CA GLY A 294 -14.17 -7.38 -0.21
C GLY A 294 -13.58 -8.39 -1.18
N ILE A 295 -13.12 -9.53 -0.66
CA ILE A 295 -12.55 -10.63 -1.44
C ILE A 295 -12.98 -12.00 -0.89
N ALA A 296 -13.16 -12.96 -1.79
CA ALA A 296 -13.46 -14.35 -1.46
C ALA A 296 -12.62 -15.32 -2.28
N LEU A 297 -12.20 -16.41 -1.64
CA LEU A 297 -11.70 -17.61 -2.31
C LEU A 297 -12.82 -18.63 -2.34
N LEU A 298 -13.13 -19.13 -3.53
CA LEU A 298 -14.26 -19.99 -3.80
C LEU A 298 -13.78 -21.32 -4.38
N ALA A 299 -14.47 -22.41 -4.01
CA ALA A 299 -14.26 -23.71 -4.60
C ALA A 299 -14.95 -23.79 -5.96
N THR A 300 -14.22 -24.25 -6.98
CA THR A 300 -14.76 -24.54 -8.31
C THR A 300 -15.10 -26.03 -8.42
N SER A 301 -15.67 -26.43 -9.56
CA SER A 301 -15.85 -27.86 -9.89
C SER A 301 -14.54 -28.67 -9.90
N ARG A 302 -13.39 -28.00 -9.96
CA ARG A 302 -12.04 -28.59 -9.96
C ARG A 302 -11.38 -28.57 -8.57
N THR A 303 -12.00 -27.93 -7.58
CA THR A 303 -11.42 -27.82 -6.24
C THR A 303 -11.68 -29.10 -5.44
N ASP A 304 -10.59 -29.77 -5.04
CA ASP A 304 -10.66 -30.79 -3.99
C ASP A 304 -10.64 -30.11 -2.62
N ARG A 305 -11.83 -29.89 -2.03
CA ARG A 305 -11.97 -29.27 -0.70
C ARG A 305 -11.21 -30.03 0.39
N SER A 306 -10.96 -31.34 0.23
CA SER A 306 -10.20 -32.12 1.22
C SER A 306 -8.71 -31.77 1.27
N ALA A 307 -8.19 -31.08 0.24
CA ALA A 307 -6.83 -30.60 0.18
C ALA A 307 -6.65 -29.21 0.84
N PHE A 308 -7.73 -28.52 1.20
CA PHE A 308 -7.73 -27.14 1.70
C PHE A 308 -7.92 -27.09 3.22
N HIS A 309 -6.93 -26.54 3.94
CA HIS A 309 -6.96 -26.47 5.41
C HIS A 309 -6.67 -25.07 5.90
N LEU A 310 -7.58 -24.48 6.66
CA LEU A 310 -7.39 -23.17 7.28
C LEU A 310 -6.40 -23.25 8.45
N PHE A 311 -5.64 -22.18 8.64
CA PHE A 311 -4.85 -21.94 9.84
C PHE A 311 -4.75 -20.44 10.12
N GLU A 312 -4.48 -20.05 11.35
CA GLU A 312 -4.28 -18.65 11.70
C GLU A 312 -3.08 -18.07 10.93
N ALA A 313 -3.27 -16.94 10.23
CA ALA A 313 -2.19 -16.33 9.47
C ALA A 313 -0.98 -16.09 10.39
N PRO A 314 0.22 -16.58 10.03
CA PRO A 314 1.36 -16.43 10.90
C PRO A 314 1.78 -14.96 10.83
N GLY A 315 1.89 -14.32 11.99
CA GLY A 315 2.50 -12.99 12.07
C GLY A 315 3.93 -13.00 11.53
N ARG A 316 4.54 -11.81 11.41
CA ARG A 316 5.94 -11.68 10.99
C ARG A 316 6.93 -12.21 12.04
N GLY A 317 6.45 -12.63 13.21
CA GLY A 317 7.24 -13.10 14.35
C GLY A 317 7.66 -11.95 15.26
N GLU A 318 8.51 -12.24 16.24
CA GLU A 318 9.15 -11.22 17.07
C GLU A 318 10.18 -10.46 16.23
N ALA A 319 10.08 -9.13 16.19
CA ALA A 319 11.07 -8.31 15.51
C ALA A 319 12.42 -8.39 16.24
N LEU A 320 13.50 -8.54 15.47
CA LEU A 320 14.88 -8.43 15.94
C LEU A 320 15.25 -6.98 16.23
N VAL A 321 14.75 -6.05 15.40
CA VAL A 321 14.86 -4.60 15.54
C VAL A 321 13.48 -4.00 15.25
N SER A 322 13.02 -3.06 16.08
CA SER A 322 11.74 -2.37 15.92
C SER A 322 11.96 -0.87 16.10
N LEU A 323 12.02 -0.15 14.99
CA LEU A 323 12.06 1.32 14.93
C LEU A 323 10.74 1.80 14.34
N THR A 324 9.65 1.58 15.06
CA THR A 324 8.26 1.79 14.60
C THR A 324 7.57 2.83 15.45
N ARG A 325 6.43 3.36 14.95
CA ARG A 325 5.66 4.42 15.64
C ARG A 325 6.46 5.72 15.78
N ILE A 326 7.23 6.04 14.74
CA ILE A 326 8.10 7.20 14.71
C ILE A 326 7.27 8.45 14.36
N GLY A 327 7.33 9.48 15.21
CA GLY A 327 6.66 10.77 15.01
C GLY A 327 7.48 11.75 14.18
N ASP A 328 7.07 13.02 14.13
CA ASP A 328 7.73 14.08 13.36
C ASP A 328 9.14 14.40 13.91
N ASP A 329 10.04 14.84 13.02
CA ASP A 329 11.41 15.29 13.31
C ASP A 329 12.27 14.27 14.09
N GLU A 330 11.96 12.98 13.96
CA GLU A 330 12.65 11.92 14.70
C GLU A 330 13.77 11.28 13.85
N SER A 331 14.87 10.95 14.52
CA SER A 331 15.94 10.14 13.94
C SER A 331 16.35 9.07 14.95
N VAL A 332 16.06 7.82 14.60
CA VAL A 332 16.25 6.66 15.46
C VAL A 332 17.15 5.62 14.80
N SER A 333 17.89 4.89 15.63
CA SER A 333 18.77 3.84 15.12
C SER A 333 18.96 2.71 16.12
N GLN A 334 19.27 1.52 15.61
CA GLN A 334 19.61 0.34 16.40
C GLN A 334 20.77 -0.40 15.76
N ALA A 335 21.85 -0.54 16.52
CA ALA A 335 23.01 -1.31 16.09
C ALA A 335 22.82 -2.81 16.37
N PHE A 336 23.34 -3.65 15.49
CA PHE A 336 23.33 -5.09 15.64
C PHE A 336 24.54 -5.75 14.99
N LYS A 337 24.83 -6.98 15.39
CA LYS A 337 25.91 -7.81 14.86
C LYS A 337 25.36 -9.11 14.32
N SER A 338 25.91 -9.51 13.18
CA SER A 338 25.83 -10.86 12.66
C SER A 338 27.18 -11.56 12.71
N ASP A 339 27.24 -12.73 13.35
CA ASP A 339 28.45 -13.56 13.40
C ASP A 339 28.65 -14.43 12.15
N LYS A 340 27.67 -14.49 11.24
CA LYS A 340 27.73 -15.21 9.95
C LYS A 340 26.98 -14.45 8.86
N GLU A 341 26.95 -14.96 7.64
CA GLU A 341 25.97 -14.47 6.67
C GLU A 341 24.56 -14.85 7.13
N MET A 342 23.61 -13.91 7.06
CA MET A 342 22.23 -14.14 7.43
C MET A 342 21.27 -13.44 6.46
N GLU A 343 20.14 -14.09 6.20
CA GLU A 343 18.99 -13.44 5.59
C GLU A 343 18.14 -12.81 6.69
N ILE A 344 17.78 -11.54 6.50
CA ILE A 344 16.82 -10.82 7.32
C ILE A 344 15.62 -10.41 6.48
N HIS A 345 14.48 -10.22 7.12
CA HIS A 345 13.29 -9.72 6.47
C HIS A 345 13.00 -8.31 6.99
N ILE A 346 12.92 -7.33 6.10
CA ILE A 346 12.71 -5.93 6.44
C ILE A 346 11.29 -5.54 6.05
N LEU A 347 10.57 -4.94 7.00
CA LEU A 347 9.37 -4.15 6.74
C LEU A 347 9.71 -2.71 7.04
N ALA A 348 9.66 -1.83 6.04
CA ALA A 348 9.89 -0.41 6.22
C ALA A 348 8.83 0.40 5.47
N LEU A 349 8.13 1.27 6.18
CA LEU A 349 7.16 2.21 5.60
C LEU A 349 7.80 3.61 5.56
N GLY A 350 7.34 4.48 4.68
CA GLY A 350 7.90 5.83 4.56
C GLY A 350 7.17 6.71 3.54
N GLU A 351 7.53 7.99 3.51
CA GLU A 351 6.92 9.01 2.66
C GLU A 351 7.81 9.35 1.46
N TRP A 352 7.21 9.34 0.28
CA TRP A 352 7.84 9.78 -0.96
C TRP A 352 7.12 10.96 -1.61
N SER A 353 7.81 12.08 -1.77
CA SER A 353 7.32 13.31 -2.43
C SER A 353 8.25 13.80 -3.56
N GLY A 354 8.99 12.87 -4.18
CA GLY A 354 10.00 13.13 -5.21
C GLY A 354 11.41 12.76 -4.77
N ASP A 355 11.65 12.85 -3.47
CA ASP A 355 12.65 12.12 -2.70
C ASP A 355 11.97 11.51 -1.46
N PHE A 356 12.67 10.67 -0.68
CA PHE A 356 12.13 10.21 0.60
C PHE A 356 12.24 11.29 1.67
N ALA A 357 11.09 11.66 2.23
CA ALA A 357 11.00 12.44 3.45
C ALA A 357 11.24 11.54 4.66
N ASP A 358 10.45 10.47 4.75
CA ASP A 358 10.53 9.47 5.81
C ASP A 358 11.04 8.15 5.24
N TYR A 359 12.13 7.61 5.79
CA TYR A 359 12.69 6.36 5.27
C TYR A 359 13.67 5.69 6.22
N GLY A 360 13.88 4.40 5.95
CA GLY A 360 14.89 3.59 6.62
C GLY A 360 16.04 3.13 5.72
N TRP A 361 17.19 2.91 6.33
CA TRP A 361 18.36 2.30 5.69
C TRP A 361 19.17 1.48 6.69
N ILE A 362 20.03 0.61 6.18
CA ILE A 362 20.99 -0.17 6.97
C ILE A 362 22.38 0.12 6.46
N GLU A 363 23.27 0.50 7.36
CA GLU A 363 24.69 0.69 7.09
C GLU A 363 25.54 -0.42 7.70
N ASN A 364 26.66 -0.74 7.06
CA ASN A 364 27.72 -1.50 7.71
C ASN A 364 28.51 -0.56 8.64
N ALA A 365 28.51 -0.84 9.94
CA ALA A 365 29.09 0.03 10.96
C ALA A 365 30.62 0.21 10.84
N SER A 366 31.33 -0.78 10.29
CA SER A 366 32.78 -0.72 10.08
C SER A 366 33.17 0.11 8.86
N GLN A 367 32.25 0.19 7.88
CA GLN A 367 32.49 0.83 6.60
C GLN A 367 31.71 2.14 6.41
N GLY A 368 30.71 2.44 7.24
CA GLY A 368 29.79 3.57 6.97
C GLY A 368 29.11 3.48 5.60
N ARG A 369 29.02 2.27 5.03
CA ARG A 369 28.44 2.04 3.71
C ARG A 369 27.02 1.53 3.88
N THR A 370 26.06 2.20 3.22
CA THR A 370 24.70 1.71 3.05
C THR A 370 24.71 0.37 2.31
N VAL A 371 24.20 -0.67 2.97
CA VAL A 371 24.06 -2.02 2.41
C VAL A 371 22.63 -2.30 1.94
N TRP A 372 21.67 -1.52 2.42
CA TRP A 372 20.28 -1.49 1.98
C TRP A 372 19.64 -0.15 2.34
N GLU A 373 18.74 0.36 1.51
CA GLU A 373 17.95 1.57 1.76
C GLU A 373 16.59 1.47 1.06
N MET A 374 15.60 2.20 1.57
CA MET A 374 14.37 2.43 0.82
C MET A 374 14.65 3.30 -0.40
N THR A 375 14.12 2.88 -1.54
CA THR A 375 14.17 3.61 -2.81
C THR A 375 12.78 3.54 -3.46
N TYR A 376 12.47 4.48 -4.35
CA TYR A 376 11.20 4.42 -5.07
C TYR A 376 11.06 3.11 -5.86
N ARG A 377 12.17 2.55 -6.34
CA ARG A 377 12.21 1.35 -7.19
C ARG A 377 12.03 0.04 -6.42
N ASN A 378 12.46 -0.05 -5.17
CA ASN A 378 12.32 -1.26 -4.35
C ASN A 378 11.11 -1.22 -3.41
N THR A 379 10.36 -0.12 -3.39
CA THR A 379 9.13 0.03 -2.59
C THR A 379 7.89 -0.09 -3.46
N GLU A 380 6.75 -0.38 -2.83
CA GLU A 380 5.41 -0.34 -3.39
C GLU A 380 4.51 0.65 -2.64
N HIS A 381 3.27 0.85 -3.10
CA HIS A 381 2.31 1.72 -2.41
C HIS A 381 1.84 1.07 -1.10
N ALA A 382 1.81 1.82 0.00
CA ALA A 382 1.49 1.28 1.33
C ALA A 382 0.04 1.49 1.78
N GLY A 383 -0.83 1.99 0.90
CA GLY A 383 -2.22 2.35 1.22
C GLY A 383 -2.40 3.81 1.60
N GLY A 384 -3.64 4.27 1.63
CA GLY A 384 -3.96 5.68 1.87
C GLY A 384 -3.36 6.60 0.80
N ALA A 385 -2.68 7.65 1.23
CA ALA A 385 -2.12 8.67 0.36
C ALA A 385 -1.05 8.11 -0.61
N GLN A 386 -0.99 8.64 -1.84
CA GLN A 386 -0.06 8.21 -2.90
C GLN A 386 1.43 8.23 -2.50
N LYS A 387 1.77 9.06 -1.53
CA LYS A 387 3.12 9.24 -0.99
C LYS A 387 3.55 8.14 -0.03
N ASN A 388 2.61 7.33 0.47
CA ASN A 388 2.90 6.21 1.36
C ASN A 388 3.58 5.08 0.60
N ARG A 389 4.80 4.72 1.03
CA ARG A 389 5.60 3.65 0.44
C ARG A 389 5.89 2.57 1.45
N VAL A 390 6.00 1.33 1.00
CA VAL A 390 6.43 0.18 1.82
C VAL A 390 7.46 -0.66 1.09
N PHE A 391 8.49 -1.07 1.79
CA PHE A 391 9.33 -2.21 1.45
C PHE A 391 8.94 -3.36 2.39
N ASP A 392 8.52 -4.49 1.85
CA ASP A 392 8.28 -5.73 2.61
C ASP A 392 9.03 -6.86 1.88
N GLY A 393 10.22 -7.24 2.37
CA GLY A 393 11.08 -8.18 1.65
C GLY A 393 12.37 -8.60 2.36
N THR A 394 13.11 -9.52 1.74
CA THR A 394 14.32 -10.11 2.31
C THR A 394 15.62 -9.45 1.84
N VAL A 395 16.59 -9.34 2.73
CA VAL A 395 17.95 -8.84 2.46
C VAL A 395 18.98 -9.80 3.07
N THR A 396 20.00 -10.16 2.29
CA THR A 396 21.13 -10.96 2.77
C THR A 396 22.25 -10.04 3.24
N LEU A 397 22.60 -10.15 4.52
CA LEU A 397 23.71 -9.43 5.13
C LEU A 397 24.89 -10.39 5.36
N PRO A 398 26.10 -10.04 4.91
CA PRO A 398 27.31 -10.74 5.31
C PRO A 398 27.52 -10.74 6.84
N LYS A 399 28.53 -11.49 7.29
CA LYS A 399 29.04 -11.32 8.66
C LYS A 399 29.52 -9.88 8.85
N GLY A 400 29.10 -9.23 9.92
CA GLY A 400 29.52 -7.87 10.24
C GLY A 400 28.71 -7.23 11.36
N SER A 401 29.07 -5.99 11.70
CA SER A 401 28.26 -5.11 12.53
C SER A 401 27.57 -4.07 11.66
N TYR A 402 26.33 -3.76 12.00
CA TYR A 402 25.42 -2.94 11.21
C TYR A 402 24.68 -1.96 12.11
N VAL A 403 24.19 -0.88 11.51
CA VAL A 403 23.25 0.03 12.16
C VAL A 403 22.04 0.19 11.24
N ALA A 404 20.87 -0.14 11.76
CA ALA A 404 19.61 0.19 11.12
C ALA A 404 19.20 1.60 11.55
N HIS A 405 18.79 2.42 10.60
CA HIS A 405 18.39 3.80 10.82
C HIS A 405 16.99 4.03 10.26
N TYR A 406 16.27 4.96 10.86
CA TYR A 406 15.03 5.49 10.34
C TYR A 406 14.94 6.98 10.70
N MET A 407 14.40 7.79 9.79
CA MET A 407 14.25 9.22 9.97
C MET A 407 12.91 9.68 9.39
N THR A 408 12.32 10.70 10.01
CA THR A 408 11.10 11.39 9.55
C THR A 408 11.36 12.89 9.39
N ASP A 409 10.54 13.56 8.58
CA ASP A 409 10.49 15.02 8.50
C ASP A 409 9.40 15.64 9.40
N ASP A 410 9.01 16.89 9.14
CA ASP A 410 8.07 17.67 9.96
C ASP A 410 6.60 17.42 9.60
N SER A 411 6.28 16.38 8.82
CA SER A 411 4.91 16.07 8.44
C SER A 411 4.63 14.59 8.16
N HIS A 412 3.39 14.15 8.41
CA HIS A 412 2.85 12.85 7.96
C HIS A 412 3.52 11.61 8.58
N SER A 413 3.61 11.63 9.91
CA SER A 413 4.21 10.56 10.70
C SER A 413 3.18 9.84 11.58
N TYR A 414 3.64 8.90 12.41
CA TYR A 414 2.76 8.14 13.28
C TYR A 414 1.98 9.05 14.24
N GLN A 415 0.64 9.01 14.14
CA GLN A 415 -0.34 9.82 14.88
C GLN A 415 -0.51 11.28 14.42
N ASP A 416 0.26 11.77 13.43
CA ASP A 416 0.09 13.11 12.86
C ASP A 416 0.13 13.08 11.31
N TRP A 417 -0.88 12.43 10.74
CA TRP A 417 -1.02 12.28 9.31
C TRP A 417 -1.62 13.54 8.67
N ASN A 418 -0.94 14.13 7.68
CA ASN A 418 -1.49 15.27 6.93
C ASN A 418 -2.40 14.83 5.76
N ASP A 419 -2.38 13.53 5.43
CA ASP A 419 -3.21 12.86 4.43
C ASP A 419 -3.54 11.42 4.89
N SER A 420 -4.29 10.62 4.11
CA SER A 420 -4.69 9.26 4.53
C SER A 420 -3.48 8.39 4.93
N PRO A 421 -3.52 7.71 6.10
CA PRO A 421 -2.41 6.88 6.58
C PRO A 421 -2.24 5.59 5.77
N PRO A 422 -1.07 4.93 5.84
CA PRO A 422 -0.88 3.61 5.24
C PRO A 422 -1.70 2.53 5.99
N TYR A 423 -1.91 1.37 5.34
CA TYR A 423 -2.72 0.28 5.92
C TYR A 423 -2.18 -0.24 7.27
N GLU A 424 -0.86 -0.24 7.44
CA GLU A 424 -0.17 -0.65 8.67
C GLU A 424 0.47 0.56 9.38
N ALA A 425 -0.32 1.59 9.68
CA ALA A 425 0.14 2.85 10.31
C ALA A 425 1.03 2.66 11.55
N ASP A 426 0.73 1.68 12.40
CA ASP A 426 1.53 1.32 13.58
C ASP A 426 2.97 0.87 13.24
N MET A 427 3.22 0.49 11.99
CA MET A 427 4.52 0.05 11.49
C MET A 427 5.31 1.18 10.80
N TRP A 428 4.81 2.43 10.79
CA TRP A 428 5.56 3.58 10.28
C TRP A 428 6.94 3.66 10.93
N GLY A 429 7.99 3.48 10.14
CA GLY A 429 9.27 3.05 10.66
C GLY A 429 9.94 1.91 9.90
N LEU A 430 10.95 1.31 10.54
CA LEU A 430 11.70 0.15 10.07
C LEU A 430 11.68 -0.98 11.11
N SER A 431 11.27 -2.16 10.67
CA SER A 431 11.32 -3.40 11.43
C SER A 431 12.18 -4.44 10.73
N ILE A 432 13.02 -5.15 11.49
CA ILE A 432 13.81 -6.28 11.01
C ILE A 432 13.31 -7.54 11.69
N PHE A 433 12.94 -8.55 10.92
CA PHE A 433 12.50 -9.86 11.35
C PHE A 433 13.51 -10.94 10.95
N PRO A 434 13.48 -12.10 11.63
CA PRO A 434 14.25 -13.27 11.21
C PRO A 434 13.89 -13.67 9.77
N GLY A 435 14.90 -13.85 8.90
CA GLY A 435 14.71 -14.44 7.58
C GLY A 435 14.59 -15.97 7.63
N ARG A 436 14.67 -16.63 6.47
CA ARG A 436 14.63 -18.08 6.41
C ARG A 436 15.88 -18.70 7.06
N GLU A 437 15.69 -19.78 7.82
CA GLU A 437 16.79 -20.52 8.49
C GLU A 437 17.64 -19.64 9.44
N PHE A 438 17.03 -18.60 9.99
CA PHE A 438 17.69 -17.65 10.87
C PHE A 438 18.16 -18.31 12.19
N ASP A 439 19.43 -18.12 12.53
CA ASP A 439 20.02 -18.59 13.78
C ASP A 439 20.11 -17.42 14.76
N LYS A 440 19.11 -17.29 15.66
CA LYS A 440 19.04 -16.23 16.67
C LYS A 440 20.27 -16.17 17.58
N THR A 441 21.04 -17.27 17.72
CA THR A 441 22.28 -17.28 18.52
C THR A 441 23.45 -16.55 17.86
N LYS A 442 23.33 -16.19 16.57
CA LYS A 442 24.35 -15.47 15.79
C LYS A 442 24.00 -14.00 15.57
N PHE A 443 22.88 -13.55 16.13
CA PHE A 443 22.42 -12.17 16.07
C PHE A 443 22.51 -11.55 17.46
N HIS A 444 23.12 -10.37 17.54
CA HIS A 444 23.28 -9.65 18.79
C HIS A 444 22.91 -8.20 18.59
N LEU A 445 21.98 -7.68 19.40
CA LEU A 445 21.81 -6.24 19.51
C LEU A 445 23.03 -5.63 20.19
N LEU A 446 23.42 -4.45 19.72
CA LEU A 446 24.57 -3.71 20.23
C LEU A 446 24.09 -2.36 20.73
N ASN A 447 24.63 -1.93 21.87
CA ASN A 447 24.65 -0.50 22.23
C ASN A 447 25.88 0.19 21.61
N GLU A 448 26.01 1.51 21.81
CA GLU A 448 27.10 2.32 21.25
C GLU A 448 28.49 1.79 21.65
N ASP A 449 28.73 1.53 22.94
CA ASP A 449 29.99 0.98 23.45
C ASP A 449 30.35 -0.38 22.83
N GLN A 450 29.34 -1.23 22.62
CA GLN A 450 29.51 -2.55 22.01
C GLN A 450 29.72 -2.43 20.50
N LEU A 451 29.08 -1.47 19.84
CA LEU A 451 29.25 -1.19 18.42
C LEU A 451 30.70 -0.82 18.12
N GLU A 452 31.26 0.14 18.86
CA GLU A 452 32.66 0.57 18.72
C GLU A 452 33.64 -0.61 18.84
N LYS A 453 33.41 -1.49 19.81
CA LYS A 453 34.25 -2.69 20.02
C LYS A 453 34.05 -3.78 18.97
N SER A 454 32.87 -3.85 18.35
CA SER A 454 32.49 -4.94 17.45
C SER A 454 32.86 -4.70 15.98
N ALA A 455 33.01 -3.42 15.59
CA ALA A 455 32.99 -3.01 14.19
C ALA A 455 34.38 -3.02 13.51
N ASP A 456 35.37 -3.77 14.02
CA ASP A 456 36.76 -3.71 13.52
C ASP A 456 37.29 -2.25 13.41
N ILE A 457 36.72 -1.32 14.19
CA ILE A 457 37.07 0.11 14.22
C ILE A 457 38.30 0.28 15.10
N LEU A 458 39.32 0.92 14.55
CA LEU A 458 40.56 1.27 15.24
C LEU A 458 40.44 2.66 15.86
N VAL A 459 39.84 3.62 15.14
CA VAL A 459 39.58 4.99 15.60
C VAL A 459 38.28 5.48 14.95
N LYS A 460 37.43 6.16 15.73
CA LYS A 460 36.28 6.92 15.23
C LYS A 460 36.26 8.31 15.85
N LEU A 461 36.42 9.33 15.02
CA LEU A 461 36.38 10.74 15.37
C LEU A 461 35.35 11.42 14.47
N THR A 462 34.07 11.13 14.67
CA THR A 462 32.97 11.61 13.83
C THR A 462 32.02 12.51 14.63
N LYS A 463 30.97 13.04 13.99
CA LYS A 463 30.01 13.98 14.60
C LYS A 463 30.72 15.21 15.20
N LEU A 464 31.75 15.69 14.51
CA LEU A 464 32.55 16.83 14.98
C LEU A 464 31.84 18.14 14.63
N GLY A 465 31.63 18.99 15.63
CA GLY A 465 31.13 20.35 15.46
C GLY A 465 32.25 21.35 15.11
N ASP A 466 31.93 22.63 15.20
CA ASP A 466 32.83 23.73 14.83
C ASP A 466 34.09 23.86 15.70
N ASN A 467 35.21 24.27 15.09
CA ASN A 467 36.49 24.60 15.72
C ASN A 467 37.06 23.45 16.58
N VAL A 468 36.81 22.21 16.18
CA VAL A 468 37.21 21.03 16.91
C VAL A 468 38.57 20.55 16.43
N ARG A 469 39.44 20.18 17.37
CA ARG A 469 40.65 19.41 17.11
C ARG A 469 40.64 18.12 17.91
N LYS A 470 40.60 16.98 17.23
CA LYS A 470 40.58 15.65 17.88
C LYS A 470 41.73 14.80 17.39
N ARG A 471 42.18 13.91 18.28
CA ARG A 471 43.19 12.91 17.98
C ARG A 471 42.95 11.64 18.78
N ALA A 472 43.31 10.51 18.21
CA ALA A 472 43.27 9.21 18.88
C ALA A 472 44.39 8.31 18.33
N LYS A 473 44.85 7.37 19.15
CA LYS A 473 45.91 6.43 18.78
C LYS A 473 45.36 5.02 18.60
N PHE A 474 45.94 4.27 17.66
CA PHE A 474 45.72 2.83 17.52
C PHE A 474 47.06 2.11 17.31
N THR A 475 47.07 0.81 17.62
CA THR A 475 48.26 -0.04 17.48
C THR A 475 47.96 -1.20 16.54
N LEU A 476 48.91 -1.49 15.65
CA LEU A 476 48.90 -2.66 14.76
C LEU A 476 50.04 -3.59 15.15
N ASP A 477 49.73 -4.86 15.40
CA ASP A 477 50.69 -5.92 15.76
C ASP A 477 51.31 -6.60 14.52
N LYS A 478 50.64 -6.51 13.38
CA LYS A 478 51.06 -7.05 12.09
C LYS A 478 50.74 -6.06 10.97
N GLN A 479 51.37 -6.26 9.81
CA GLN A 479 51.01 -5.53 8.60
C GLN A 479 49.51 -5.72 8.33
N THR A 480 48.77 -4.62 8.31
CA THR A 480 47.31 -4.64 8.28
C THR A 480 46.81 -3.71 7.20
N LYS A 481 45.88 -4.20 6.39
CA LYS A 481 45.11 -3.36 5.49
C LYS A 481 44.02 -2.68 6.32
N ILE A 482 44.02 -1.36 6.33
CA ILE A 482 43.01 -0.54 6.99
C ILE A 482 42.19 0.19 5.93
N ARG A 483 40.98 0.59 6.29
CA ARG A 483 40.16 1.54 5.52
C ARG A 483 40.15 2.86 6.25
N VAL A 484 40.24 3.95 5.49
CA VAL A 484 40.03 5.31 5.98
C VAL A 484 38.78 5.85 5.31
N TYR A 485 37.82 6.26 6.12
CA TYR A 485 36.60 6.92 5.69
C TYR A 485 36.54 8.28 6.36
N ALA A 486 36.67 9.34 5.59
CA ALA A 486 36.73 10.69 6.11
C ALA A 486 35.81 11.62 5.31
N VAL A 487 34.93 12.33 6.02
CA VAL A 487 34.04 13.34 5.45
C VAL A 487 34.42 14.69 6.04
N GLY A 488 34.58 15.69 5.18
CA GLY A 488 34.98 17.03 5.59
C GLY A 488 34.69 18.07 4.52
N GLU A 489 35.22 19.28 4.70
CA GLU A 489 34.98 20.44 3.85
C GLU A 489 36.27 20.84 3.13
N GLY A 490 36.15 21.16 1.86
CA GLY A 490 37.19 21.86 1.12
C GLY A 490 36.61 22.77 0.05
N ASP A 491 37.43 23.62 -0.53
CA ASP A 491 37.10 24.36 -1.75
C ASP A 491 38.39 24.73 -2.48
N GLN A 492 38.33 24.87 -3.81
CA GLN A 492 39.45 25.38 -4.64
C GLN A 492 40.83 24.77 -4.35
N ASP A 493 40.92 23.44 -4.29
CA ASP A 493 42.14 22.68 -3.95
C ASP A 493 42.62 22.77 -2.48
N GLU A 494 41.88 23.46 -1.60
CA GLU A 494 42.15 23.56 -0.16
C GLU A 494 41.15 22.72 0.65
N MET A 495 41.59 22.20 1.80
CA MET A 495 40.75 21.51 2.78
C MET A 495 40.66 22.35 4.06
N PHE A 496 39.44 22.54 4.57
CA PHE A 496 39.15 23.26 5.82
C PHE A 496 38.93 22.25 6.96
N ASP A 497 38.06 21.27 6.73
CA ASP A 497 37.78 20.18 7.66
C ASP A 497 38.39 18.89 7.12
N TYR A 498 39.43 18.38 7.76
CA TYR A 498 40.16 17.22 7.25
C TYR A 498 40.94 16.48 8.32
N GLY A 499 41.33 15.25 7.96
CA GLY A 499 42.11 14.37 8.81
C GLY A 499 43.43 13.92 8.19
N TRP A 500 44.33 13.46 9.05
CA TRP A 500 45.60 12.85 8.66
C TRP A 500 46.04 11.79 9.67
N ILE A 501 46.86 10.84 9.23
CA ILE A 501 47.41 9.76 10.05
C ILE A 501 48.92 9.88 10.10
N VAL A 502 49.47 9.85 11.31
CA VAL A 502 50.91 9.94 11.58
C VAL A 502 51.40 8.63 12.20
N ASN A 503 52.55 8.14 11.74
CA ASN A 503 53.27 7.09 12.47
C ASN A 503 53.92 7.71 13.72
N ASP A 504 53.47 7.30 14.90
CA ASP A 504 53.79 7.94 16.19
C ASP A 504 55.30 7.90 16.50
N LYS A 505 56.01 6.86 16.04
CA LYS A 505 57.45 6.71 16.25
C LYS A 505 58.29 7.62 15.37
N THR A 506 57.90 7.77 14.09
CA THR A 506 58.71 8.48 13.08
C THR A 506 58.25 9.92 12.86
N GLY A 507 57.04 10.29 13.30
CA GLY A 507 56.42 11.57 13.00
C GLY A 507 56.01 11.73 11.53
N LYS A 508 56.16 10.69 10.71
CA LYS A 508 55.83 10.74 9.29
C LYS A 508 54.31 10.66 9.09
N VAL A 509 53.75 11.62 8.35
CA VAL A 509 52.38 11.54 7.81
C VAL A 509 52.33 10.40 6.79
N VAL A 510 51.54 9.37 7.09
CA VAL A 510 51.38 8.20 6.22
C VAL A 510 50.14 8.31 5.32
N TRP A 511 49.23 9.20 5.67
CA TRP A 511 48.08 9.58 4.86
C TRP A 511 47.53 10.94 5.32
N GLU A 512 47.01 11.72 4.38
CA GLU A 512 46.36 13.01 4.60
C GLU A 512 45.20 13.15 3.62
N MET A 513 44.06 13.64 4.11
CA MET A 513 42.93 13.99 3.28
C MET A 513 43.23 15.32 2.57
N THR A 514 43.14 15.30 1.24
CA THR A 514 43.39 16.46 0.39
C THR A 514 42.23 16.62 -0.58
N TRP A 515 42.01 17.82 -1.10
CA TRP A 515 40.99 18.02 -2.12
C TRP A 515 41.13 17.05 -3.31
N ARG A 516 42.38 16.79 -3.72
CA ARG A 516 42.72 16.00 -4.91
C ARG A 516 42.52 14.49 -4.75
N ASN A 517 42.52 13.97 -3.53
CA ASN A 517 42.29 12.54 -3.26
C ASN A 517 40.88 12.25 -2.74
N THR A 518 40.00 13.25 -2.75
CA THR A 518 38.60 13.12 -2.33
C THR A 518 37.65 13.21 -3.51
N GLU A 519 36.42 12.76 -3.31
CA GLU A 519 35.28 12.94 -4.20
C GLU A 519 34.18 13.77 -3.54
N PRO A 520 33.19 14.29 -4.29
CA PRO A 520 32.05 14.99 -3.70
C PRO A 520 31.24 14.08 -2.75
N ALA A 521 31.01 14.53 -1.51
CA ALA A 521 30.25 13.80 -0.49
C ALA A 521 28.72 14.04 -0.57
N GLY A 522 28.23 14.74 -1.59
CA GLY A 522 26.83 15.14 -1.75
C GLY A 522 26.47 16.44 -1.03
N GLY A 523 25.27 16.97 -1.29
CA GLY A 523 24.88 18.30 -0.83
C GLY A 523 25.69 19.40 -1.52
N ALA A 524 26.26 20.32 -0.74
CA ALA A 524 27.11 21.40 -1.24
C ALA A 524 28.41 20.85 -1.89
N SER A 525 28.93 21.54 -2.90
CA SER A 525 30.14 21.14 -3.65
C SER A 525 31.40 21.05 -2.77
N LYS A 526 31.39 21.78 -1.65
CA LYS A 526 32.45 21.83 -0.65
C LYS A 526 32.54 20.59 0.24
N ASN A 527 31.52 19.73 0.23
CA ASN A 527 31.52 18.49 1.00
C ASN A 527 32.38 17.43 0.30
N ARG A 528 33.40 16.92 0.99
CA ARG A 528 34.43 16.02 0.46
C ARG A 528 34.46 14.70 1.21
N LEU A 529 34.65 13.62 0.45
CA LEU A 529 34.74 12.25 0.95
C LEU A 529 36.06 11.63 0.51
N TYR A 530 36.78 11.04 1.47
CA TYR A 530 37.79 10.02 1.18
C TYR A 530 37.26 8.67 1.65
N ASP A 531 37.27 7.67 0.77
CA ASP A 531 36.96 6.27 1.08
C ASP A 531 37.93 5.35 0.34
N ASP A 532 39.04 4.99 0.98
CA ASP A 532 39.94 3.99 0.42
C ASP A 532 40.75 3.25 1.49
N ALA A 533 41.47 2.22 1.03
CA ALA A 533 42.28 1.36 1.87
C ALA A 533 43.77 1.71 1.82
N LEU A 534 44.43 1.60 2.97
CA LEU A 534 45.86 1.76 3.14
C LEU A 534 46.45 0.48 3.74
N ILE A 535 47.67 0.11 3.34
CA ILE A 535 48.42 -0.94 4.03
C ILE A 535 49.39 -0.26 4.98
N LEU A 536 49.26 -0.55 6.27
CA LEU A 536 50.16 -0.05 7.31
C LEU A 536 50.98 -1.20 7.89
N GLU A 537 52.26 -0.93 8.11
CA GLU A 537 53.16 -1.82 8.84
C GLU A 537 52.78 -1.91 10.34
N PRO A 538 53.32 -2.89 11.10
CA PRO A 538 53.16 -2.92 12.54
C PRO A 538 53.68 -1.62 13.19
N GLY A 539 52.93 -1.06 14.13
CA GLY A 539 53.31 0.18 14.80
C GLY A 539 52.17 0.87 15.54
N ILE A 540 52.50 2.00 16.17
CA ILE A 540 51.55 2.91 16.80
C ILE A 540 51.31 4.08 15.86
N TYR A 541 50.06 4.41 15.65
CA TYR A 541 49.61 5.46 14.74
C TYR A 541 48.69 6.42 15.48
N GLU A 542 48.78 7.71 15.15
CA GLU A 542 47.89 8.76 15.64
C GLU A 542 47.06 9.29 14.48
N VAL A 543 45.74 9.19 14.61
CA VAL A 543 44.75 9.79 13.71
C VAL A 543 44.41 11.17 14.26
N ASN A 544 44.43 12.17 13.39
CA ASN A 544 44.08 13.55 13.70
C ASN A 544 42.93 14.00 12.80
N PHE A 545 42.07 14.87 13.31
CA PHE A 545 41.06 15.58 12.53
C PHE A 545 40.87 16.99 13.08
N ILE A 546 40.67 17.96 12.19
CA ILE A 546 40.35 19.35 12.53
C ILE A 546 39.12 19.81 11.76
N THR A 547 38.30 20.66 12.40
CA THR A 547 37.20 21.39 11.77
C THR A 547 37.39 22.91 11.96
N ASP A 548 36.87 23.68 11.01
CA ASP A 548 36.72 25.13 11.08
C ASP A 548 35.35 25.54 11.67
N GLY A 549 34.94 26.79 11.50
CA GLY A 549 33.84 27.38 12.25
C GLY A 549 32.55 27.65 11.47
N SER A 550 32.29 27.00 10.33
CA SER A 550 31.09 27.38 9.56
C SER A 550 30.28 26.24 8.94
N HIS A 551 30.78 25.01 8.91
CA HIS A 551 30.08 23.91 8.25
C HIS A 551 30.42 22.56 8.88
N SER A 552 29.68 22.17 9.92
CA SER A 552 30.00 20.98 10.70
C SER A 552 28.76 20.20 11.14
N PHE A 553 28.98 19.09 11.86
CA PHE A 553 27.89 18.25 12.32
C PHE A 553 26.92 19.03 13.23
N ASN A 554 25.64 19.05 12.83
CA ASN A 554 24.53 19.81 13.42
C ASN A 554 24.56 21.34 13.22
N ASP A 555 25.50 21.89 12.45
CA ASP A 555 25.54 23.32 12.12
C ASP A 555 26.03 23.54 10.67
N TRP A 556 25.14 23.32 9.70
CA TRP A 556 25.46 23.37 8.28
C TRP A 556 25.06 24.73 7.68
N ASN A 557 26.03 25.56 7.27
CA ASN A 557 25.74 26.80 6.52
C ASN A 557 25.28 26.59 5.05
N SER A 558 25.12 25.33 4.60
CA SER A 558 24.73 24.93 3.25
C SER A 558 24.20 23.49 3.25
N ALA A 559 23.75 22.96 2.11
CA ALA A 559 23.24 21.60 2.02
C ALA A 559 24.26 20.56 2.56
N LYS A 560 23.81 19.77 3.56
CA LYS A 560 24.61 18.75 4.27
C LYS A 560 25.13 17.64 3.33
N PRO A 561 26.24 16.96 3.67
CA PRO A 561 26.70 15.77 2.93
C PRO A 561 25.67 14.64 3.01
N ARG A 562 25.81 13.63 2.15
CA ARG A 562 24.98 12.40 2.16
C ARG A 562 25.06 11.66 3.49
N ASP A 563 26.23 11.66 4.12
CA ASP A 563 26.49 11.02 5.42
C ASP A 563 26.99 12.05 6.45
N PRO A 564 26.09 12.87 7.02
CA PRO A 564 26.46 13.94 7.94
C PRO A 564 27.00 13.40 9.27
N ALA A 565 26.54 12.24 9.73
CA ALA A 565 27.01 11.63 10.98
C ALA A 565 28.49 11.23 10.93
N SER A 566 29.03 11.04 9.72
CA SER A 566 30.45 10.74 9.50
C SER A 566 31.35 11.95 9.33
N TRP A 567 30.85 13.19 9.51
CA TRP A 567 31.70 14.39 9.51
C TRP A 567 32.85 14.24 10.52
N GLY A 568 34.07 14.12 10.01
CA GLY A 568 35.21 13.57 10.74
C GLY A 568 35.89 12.39 10.03
N ILE A 569 36.49 11.48 10.80
CA ILE A 569 37.28 10.35 10.29
C ILE A 569 37.03 9.05 11.08
N THR A 570 36.85 7.97 10.33
CA THR A 570 36.83 6.60 10.84
C THR A 570 37.96 5.79 10.20
N VAL A 571 38.74 5.10 11.04
CA VAL A 571 39.77 4.15 10.63
C VAL A 571 39.38 2.77 11.13
N SER A 572 39.28 1.80 10.22
CA SER A 572 38.87 0.42 10.52
C SER A 572 39.76 -0.59 9.80
N ILE A 573 39.73 -1.87 10.21
CA ILE A 573 40.44 -2.94 9.50
C ILE A 573 39.69 -3.25 8.19
N ASP A 574 40.40 -3.22 7.06
CA ASP A 574 39.85 -3.63 5.77
C ASP A 574 39.98 -5.16 5.61
N THR A 575 38.89 -5.88 5.86
CA THR A 575 38.83 -7.34 5.73
C THR A 575 38.68 -7.85 4.30
N GLY A 576 38.68 -6.95 3.29
CA GLY A 576 38.80 -7.30 1.87
C GLY A 576 37.58 -8.00 1.24
N ARG A 577 36.43 -8.09 1.93
CA ARG A 577 35.28 -8.90 1.48
C ARG A 577 34.22 -8.18 0.63
N SER A 578 34.45 -6.95 0.17
CA SER A 578 33.43 -6.16 -0.55
C SER A 578 33.79 -5.73 -1.98
N SER A 579 34.88 -6.22 -2.58
CA SER A 579 35.21 -5.92 -3.99
C SER A 579 34.21 -6.51 -5.01
N ALA A 580 33.29 -7.38 -4.58
CA ALA A 580 32.10 -7.76 -5.36
C ALA A 580 31.01 -6.67 -5.36
N TYR A 581 30.96 -5.81 -4.33
CA TYR A 581 29.94 -4.78 -4.14
C TYR A 581 30.29 -3.44 -4.81
N ARG A 582 31.57 -3.14 -5.11
CA ARG A 582 31.92 -2.03 -6.03
C ARG A 582 31.41 -2.31 -7.44
N ARG A 583 31.63 -3.53 -7.96
CA ARG A 583 31.15 -3.92 -9.31
C ARG A 583 29.63 -4.08 -9.44
N ALA A 584 28.89 -4.20 -8.33
CA ALA A 584 27.43 -4.19 -8.37
C ALA A 584 26.89 -2.76 -8.34
N ALA A 585 27.38 -1.90 -7.44
CA ALA A 585 26.91 -0.52 -7.32
C ALA A 585 27.27 0.34 -8.54
N ASP A 586 28.50 0.23 -9.07
CA ASP A 586 28.93 0.95 -10.28
C ASP A 586 28.15 0.47 -11.52
N LYS A 587 27.71 -0.80 -11.53
CA LYS A 587 26.88 -1.36 -12.61
C LYS A 587 25.42 -0.89 -12.53
N TYR A 588 24.96 -0.40 -11.36
CA TYR A 588 23.65 0.20 -11.20
C TYR A 588 23.65 1.72 -11.44
N SER A 589 24.77 2.42 -11.20
CA SER A 589 24.91 3.85 -11.53
C SER A 589 25.22 4.08 -13.01
N ASP A 590 26.10 3.28 -13.64
CA ASP A 590 26.49 3.50 -15.04
C ASP A 590 25.42 3.03 -16.05
N ALA A 591 24.47 2.20 -15.62
CA ALA A 591 23.29 1.86 -16.41
C ALA A 591 22.21 2.95 -16.36
N ALA A 592 22.35 3.97 -15.50
CA ALA A 592 21.35 5.01 -15.29
C ALA A 592 21.42 6.16 -16.31
N ASP A 593 22.47 6.25 -17.15
CA ASP A 593 22.65 7.38 -18.07
C ASP A 593 22.68 7.04 -19.57
N ASP A 594 22.73 5.77 -19.98
CA ASP A 594 22.78 5.44 -21.41
C ASP A 594 21.40 5.10 -22.01
N SER A 595 20.65 6.16 -22.37
CA SER A 595 19.40 6.07 -23.15
C SER A 595 19.53 5.27 -24.46
N LYS A 596 20.76 4.99 -24.92
CA LYS A 596 21.07 4.20 -26.10
C LYS A 596 21.00 2.69 -25.83
N ALA A 597 21.37 2.23 -24.63
CA ALA A 597 21.31 0.81 -24.26
C ALA A 597 19.85 0.31 -24.14
N ALA A 598 18.97 1.11 -23.53
CA ALA A 598 17.53 0.82 -23.45
C ALA A 598 16.87 0.80 -24.85
N LYS A 599 17.24 1.73 -25.74
CA LYS A 599 16.77 1.75 -27.15
C LYS A 599 17.29 0.55 -27.95
N ASN A 600 18.52 0.12 -27.71
CA ASN A 600 19.11 -1.06 -28.36
C ASN A 600 18.48 -2.36 -27.85
N TYR A 601 18.17 -2.46 -26.56
CA TYR A 601 17.48 -3.61 -25.97
C TYR A 601 16.02 -3.70 -26.47
N ALA A 602 15.30 -2.58 -26.54
CA ALA A 602 13.95 -2.52 -27.12
C ALA A 602 13.93 -2.87 -28.62
N ARG A 603 14.99 -2.51 -29.36
CA ARG A 603 15.17 -2.89 -30.77
C ARG A 603 15.46 -4.38 -30.93
N ALA A 604 16.34 -4.94 -30.11
CA ALA A 604 16.65 -6.37 -30.09
C ALA A 604 15.45 -7.23 -29.71
N LEU A 605 14.61 -6.79 -28.77
CA LEU A 605 13.34 -7.46 -28.43
C LEU A 605 12.33 -7.40 -29.58
N LYS A 606 12.21 -6.27 -30.28
CA LYS A 606 11.36 -6.15 -31.48
C LYS A 606 11.82 -7.06 -32.62
N ASP A 607 13.13 -7.20 -32.81
CA ASP A 607 13.70 -8.05 -33.86
C ASP A 607 13.59 -9.55 -33.48
N TYR A 608 13.73 -9.88 -32.20
CA TYR A 608 13.50 -11.24 -31.67
C TYR A 608 12.04 -11.70 -31.83
N TYR A 609 11.05 -10.82 -31.55
CA TYR A 609 9.64 -11.15 -31.75
C TYR A 609 9.19 -11.16 -33.23
N ARG A 610 9.92 -10.49 -34.13
CA ARG A 610 9.70 -10.59 -35.58
C ARG A 610 10.17 -11.92 -36.16
N PHE A 611 11.19 -12.54 -35.57
CA PHE A 611 11.74 -13.80 -36.07
C PHE A 611 10.94 -15.05 -35.69
N LYS A 612 10.00 -14.95 -34.73
CA LYS A 612 9.09 -16.05 -34.33
C LYS A 612 7.73 -16.07 -35.04
N LYS A 613 7.49 -15.15 -35.98
CA LYS A 613 6.22 -15.04 -36.73
C LYS A 613 6.32 -15.36 -38.22
N ASN A 614 7.45 -15.94 -38.66
CA ASN A 614 7.61 -16.52 -40.00
C ASN A 614 8.00 -17.99 -39.89
#